data_AF-A0A317DJS8-F1
#
_entry.id   AF-A0A317DJS8-F1
#
_cell.length_a   1.000
_cell.length_b   1.000
_cell.length_c   1.000
_cell.angle_alpha   90.00
_cell.angle_beta   90.00
_cell.angle_gamma   90.00
#
_symmetry.space_group_name_H-M   'P 1'
#
loop_
_entity.id
_entity.type
_entity.pdbx_description
1 polymer ?
#
loop_
_entity_poly.entity_id
_entity_poly.type
_entity_poly.pdbx_seq_one_letter_code
_entity_poly.pdbx_strand_id
1 'polypeptide(L)' 'MDAAGVPRPDLSQDDVALLALLARGLSLDAVARRLDMSERTVRRRTRMICDRLGVTTPIEAVVWAARRHLV' A
#
# COMPACT_ATOMS: atom_id res chain seq x y z
N MET A 1 22.33 23.29 -3.43
CA MET A 1 21.52 22.87 -2.27
C MET A 1 20.39 22.01 -2.82
N ASP A 2 20.75 20.80 -3.25
CA ASP A 2 19.82 19.85 -3.85
C ASP A 2 18.83 19.40 -2.79
N ALA A 3 17.56 19.73 -3.00
CA ALA A 3 16.47 19.32 -2.14
C ALA A 3 16.50 17.80 -2.02
N ALA A 4 16.75 17.36 -0.77
CA ALA A 4 16.84 15.97 -0.35
C ALA A 4 15.83 15.12 -1.11
N GLY A 5 16.34 14.17 -1.91
CA GLY A 5 15.52 13.15 -2.53
C GLY A 5 14.71 12.48 -1.43
N VAL A 6 13.40 12.70 -1.45
CA VAL A 6 12.47 12.00 -0.55
C VAL A 6 12.82 10.52 -0.71
N PRO A 7 13.25 9.83 0.36
CA PRO A 7 13.58 8.41 0.26
C PRO A 7 12.34 7.74 -0.31
N ARG A 8 12.47 7.16 -1.51
CA ARG A 8 11.36 6.46 -2.13
C ARG A 8 11.00 5.35 -1.14
N PRO A 9 9.78 5.32 -0.62
CA PRO A 9 9.40 4.25 0.28
C PRO A 9 9.52 2.96 -0.51
N ASP A 10 10.47 2.12 -0.10
CA ASP A 10 10.70 0.82 -0.70
C ASP A 10 9.54 -0.08 -0.26
N LEU A 11 8.55 -0.21 -1.15
CA LEU A 11 7.41 -1.09 -0.98
C LEU A 11 7.79 -2.46 -1.51
N SER A 12 7.52 -3.51 -0.73
CA SER A 12 7.68 -4.87 -1.22
C SER A 12 6.70 -5.15 -2.37
N GLN A 13 6.97 -6.16 -3.20
CA GLN A 13 5.99 -6.64 -4.18
C GLN A 13 4.66 -7.01 -3.54
N ASP A 14 4.67 -7.57 -2.33
CA ASP A 14 3.45 -7.87 -1.57
C ASP A 14 2.66 -6.60 -1.23
N ASP A 15 3.36 -5.51 -0.90
CA ASP A 15 2.74 -4.23 -0.54
C ASP A 15 2.11 -3.58 -1.79
N VAL A 16 2.81 -3.63 -2.92
CA VAL A 16 2.28 -3.18 -4.21
C VAL A 16 1.07 -4.02 -4.64
N ALA A 17 1.14 -5.35 -4.51
CA ALA A 17 0.03 -6.25 -4.83
C ALA A 17 -1.18 -5.99 -3.93
N LEU A 18 -0.96 -5.75 -2.63
CA LEU A 18 -2.01 -5.35 -1.70
C LEU A 18 -2.68 -4.04 -2.16
N LEU A 19 -1.91 -3.01 -2.47
CA LEU A 19 -2.45 -1.73 -2.96
C LEU A 19 -3.19 -1.90 -4.30
N ALA A 20 -2.71 -2.75 -5.20
CA ALA A 20 -3.36 -3.01 -6.48
C ALA A 20 -4.74 -3.65 -6.32
N LEU A 21 -4.87 -4.59 -5.38
CA LEU A 21 -6.15 -5.22 -5.08
C LEU A 21 -7.12 -4.23 -4.42
N LEU A 22 -6.64 -3.37 -3.52
CA LEU A 22 -7.44 -2.28 -2.96
C LEU A 22 -7.88 -1.27 -4.03
N ALA A 23 -7.01 -0.93 -4.99
CA ALA A 23 -7.32 -0.05 -6.11
C ALA A 23 -8.45 -0.59 -7.00
N ARG A 24 -8.57 -1.92 -7.09
CA ARG A 24 -9.66 -2.61 -7.78
C ARG A 24 -10.96 -2.67 -6.97
N GLY A 25 -11.00 -2.04 -5.78
CA GLY A 25 -12.18 -1.97 -4.92
C GLY A 25 -12.39 -3.19 -4.02
N LEU A 26 -11.38 -4.05 -3.85
CA LEU A 26 -11.50 -5.19 -2.93
C LEU A 26 -11.42 -4.71 -1.48
N SER A 27 -12.17 -5.39 -0.61
CA SER A 27 -12.08 -5.25 0.84
C SER A 27 -10.82 -5.91 1.40
N LEU A 28 -10.41 -5.50 2.61
CA LEU A 28 -9.21 -6.07 3.26
C LEU A 28 -9.31 -7.58 3.49
N ASP A 29 -10.51 -8.12 3.76
CA ASP A 29 -10.72 -9.56 3.90
C ASP A 29 -10.58 -10.29 2.55
N ALA A 30 -11.02 -9.69 1.45
CA ALA A 30 -10.88 -10.27 0.11
C ALA A 30 -9.42 -10.23 -0.37
N VAL A 31 -8.68 -9.18 0.00
CA VAL A 31 -7.23 -9.08 -0.21
C VAL A 31 -6.50 -10.15 0.58
N ALA A 32 -6.85 -10.34 1.86
CA ALA A 32 -6.25 -11.34 2.73
C ALA A 32 -6.36 -12.75 2.12
N ARG A 33 -7.56 -13.14 1.66
CA ARG A 33 -7.77 -14.43 0.98
C ARG A 33 -6.94 -14.58 -0.30
N ARG A 34 -6.78 -13.51 -1.09
CA ARG A 34 -6.05 -13.55 -2.36
C ARG A 34 -4.54 -13.63 -2.19
N LEU A 35 -4.02 -13.05 -1.13
CA LEU A 35 -2.58 -13.04 -0.82
C LEU A 35 -2.17 -14.17 0.13
N ASP A 36 -3.07 -15.10 0.46
CA ASP A 36 -2.87 -16.17 1.44
C ASP A 36 -2.39 -15.63 2.81
N MET A 37 -3.06 -14.58 3.29
CA MET A 37 -2.73 -13.89 4.53
C MET A 37 -3.94 -13.83 5.46
N SER A 38 -3.68 -13.68 6.76
CA SER A 38 -4.74 -13.30 7.70
C SER A 38 -5.16 -11.84 7.50
N GLU A 39 -6.44 -11.53 7.77
CA GLU A 39 -6.93 -10.14 7.74
C GLU A 39 -6.14 -9.23 8.70
N ARG A 40 -5.71 -9.76 9.85
CA ARG A 40 -4.84 -9.06 10.81
C ARG A 40 -3.50 -8.67 10.16
N THR A 41 -2.90 -9.57 9.39
CA THR A 41 -1.65 -9.30 8.67
C THR A 41 -1.85 -8.22 7.62
N VAL A 42 -2.92 -8.28 6.83
CA VAL A 42 -3.24 -7.26 5.82
C VAL A 42 -3.44 -5.90 6.47
N ARG A 43 -4.25 -5.80 7.54
CA ARG A 43 -4.46 -4.54 8.28
C ARG A 43 -3.16 -3.95 8.82
N ARG A 44 -2.28 -4.80 9.39
CA ARG A 44 -0.96 -4.37 9.86
C ARG A 44 -0.10 -3.86 8.70
N ARG A 45 -0.06 -4.58 7.57
CA ARG A 45 0.69 -4.14 6.38
C ARG A 45 0.15 -2.83 5.81
N THR A 46 -1.16 -2.70 5.63
CA THR A 46 -1.77 -1.44 5.17
C THR A 46 -1.36 -0.27 6.06
N ARG A 47 -1.35 -0.45 7.38
CA ARG A 47 -0.89 0.61 8.31
C ARG A 47 0.59 0.94 8.12
N MET A 48 1.46 -0.07 8.04
CA MET A 48 2.89 0.16 7.79
C MET A 48 3.14 0.85 6.44
N ILE A 49 2.36 0.51 5.41
CA ILE A 49 2.41 1.19 4.11
C ILE A 49 2.02 2.66 4.31
N CYS A 50 0.88 2.95 4.95
CA CYS A 50 0.46 4.31 5.23
C CYS A 50 1.53 5.12 5.97
N ASP A 51 2.11 4.55 7.04
CA ASP A 51 3.17 5.18 7.83
C ASP A 51 4.42 5.47 6.97
N ARG A 52 4.82 4.52 6.10
CA ARG A 52 5.96 4.70 5.16
C ARG A 52 5.70 5.75 4.10
N LEU A 53 4.47 5.85 3.61
CA LEU A 53 4.07 6.81 2.59
C LEU A 53 3.77 8.20 3.17
N GLY A 54 3.70 8.33 4.50
CA GLY A 54 3.31 9.56 5.17
C GLY A 54 1.83 9.93 4.97
N VAL A 55 0.97 8.93 4.75
CA VAL A 55 -0.47 9.11 4.55
C VAL A 55 -1.26 8.49 5.70
N THR A 56 -2.50 8.90 5.87
CA THR A 56 -3.33 8.50 7.03
C THR A 56 -4.30 7.37 6.71
N THR A 57 -4.66 7.21 5.44
CA THR A 57 -5.69 6.27 5.02
C THR A 57 -5.23 5.34 3.90
N PRO A 58 -5.80 4.12 3.81
CA PRO A 58 -5.50 3.18 2.73
C PRO A 58 -5.82 3.76 1.34
N ILE A 59 -6.86 4.59 1.23
CA ILE A 59 -7.22 5.20 -0.05
C ILE A 59 -6.18 6.22 -0.51
N GLU A 60 -5.59 6.99 0.40
CA GLU A 60 -4.45 7.86 0.08
C GLU A 60 -3.24 7.06 -0.38
N ALA A 61 -2.97 5.90 0.24
CA ALA A 61 -1.89 4.99 -0.19
C ALA A 61 -2.13 4.42 -1.60
N VAL A 62 -3.38 4.06 -1.91
CA VAL A 62 -3.79 3.64 -3.26
C VAL A 62 -3.59 4.76 -4.28
N VAL A 63 -4.05 5.98 -3.98
CA VAL A 63 -3.86 7.15 -4.85
C VAL A 63 -2.37 7.44 -5.06
N TRP A 64 -1.56 7.31 -4.02
CA TRP A 64 -0.11 7.47 -4.10
C TRP A 64 0.53 6.48 -5.08
N ALA A 65 0.09 5.21 -5.06
CA ALA A 65 0.59 4.16 -5.95
C ALA A 65 0.13 4.35 -7.41
N ALA A 66 -1.13 4.72 -7.62
CA ALA A 66 -1.68 5.00 -8.95
C ALA A 66 -0.97 6.17 -9.65
N ARG A 67 -0.70 7.26 -8.92
CA ARG A 67 0.07 8.42 -9.42
C ARG A 67 1.50 8.08 -9.83
N ARG A 68 2.04 6.95 -9.37
CA ARG A 68 3.39 6.46 -9.67
C ARG A 68 3.38 5.28 -10.64
N HIS A 69 2.23 4.94 -11.21
CA HIS A 69 2.04 3.82 -12.13
C HIS A 69 2.49 2.47 -11.55
N LEU A 70 2.37 2.30 -10.24
CA LEU A 70 2.66 1.03 -9.55
C LEU A 70 1.46 0.07 -9.61
N VAL A 71 0.26 0.60 -9.82
CA VAL A 71 -1.03 -0.12 -9.85
C VAL A 71 -1.95 0.45 -10.90
#